data_AF-A0A0F4PT80-F1
#
_entry.id   AF-A0A0F4PT80-F1
#
_cell.length_a   1.000
_cell.length_b   1.000
_cell.length_c   1.000
_cell.angle_alpha   90.00
_cell.angle_beta   90.00
_cell.angle_gamma   90.00
#
_symmetry.space_group_name_H-M   'P 1'
#
loop_
_entity.id
_entity.type
_entity.pdbx_description
1 polymer ?
#
loop_
_entity_poly.entity_id
_entity_poly.type
_entity_poly.pdbx_seq_one_letter_code
_entity_poly.pdbx_strand_id
1 'polypeptide(L)'
;MVFSCEVGAKNISVCLTSTGSVKYLFGTRDNIERQLSSPIFSSAACSGGGVSRVRFKTGNTSYVVYDVMCNSYRINDTLWSKSESAGVMVLNGDKVQVKTVCTDFDDSLFGINTALLPSTIEKEDFDHELP
;
A
#
# COMPACT_ATOMS: atom_id res chain seq x y z
N MET A 1 -2.92 -0.86 -13.37
CA MET A 1 -2.46 -0.16 -12.15
C MET A 1 -2.84 -1.02 -10.97
N VAL A 2 -1.95 -1.27 -10.00
CA VAL A 2 -2.25 -2.09 -8.80
C VAL A 2 -2.72 -1.21 -7.66
N PHE A 3 -2.11 -0.03 -7.50
CA PHE A 3 -2.45 0.98 -6.50
C PHE A 3 -2.06 2.34 -7.07
N SER A 4 -2.85 3.38 -6.82
CA SER A 4 -2.45 4.75 -7.09
C SER A 4 -3.18 5.70 -6.15
N CYS A 5 -2.45 6.64 -5.57
CA CYS A 5 -3.05 7.69 -4.77
C CYS A 5 -2.20 8.96 -4.75
N GLU A 6 -2.85 10.08 -4.47
CA GLU A 6 -2.20 11.35 -4.21
C GLU A 6 -1.69 11.39 -2.76
N VAL A 7 -0.52 11.98 -2.59
CA VAL A 7 0.09 12.31 -1.31
C VAL A 7 0.62 13.74 -1.40
N GLY A 8 -0.20 14.69 -0.96
CA GLY A 8 0.09 16.11 -1.17
C GLY A 8 0.07 16.46 -2.66
N ALA A 9 1.15 17.06 -3.17
CA ALA A 9 1.27 17.42 -4.59
C ALA A 9 1.90 16.32 -5.47
N LYS A 10 2.09 15.12 -4.93
CA LYS A 10 2.76 14.00 -5.59
C LYS A 10 1.87 12.78 -5.61
N ASN A 11 2.22 11.83 -6.44
CA ASN A 11 1.55 10.54 -6.56
C ASN A 11 2.43 9.41 -6.06
N ILE A 12 1.79 8.42 -5.47
CA ILE A 12 2.36 7.10 -5.20
C ILE A 12 1.61 6.12 -6.07
N SER A 13 2.35 5.34 -6.85
CA SER A 13 1.75 4.30 -7.69
C SER A 13 2.50 2.98 -7.54
N VAL A 14 1.73 1.90 -7.51
CA VAL A 14 2.23 0.54 -7.70
C VAL A 14 1.70 0.04 -9.04
N CYS A 15 2.61 -0.23 -9.97
CA CYS A 15 2.28 -0.56 -11.34
C CYS A 15 2.73 -1.97 -11.68
N LEU A 16 1.85 -2.75 -12.30
CA LEU A 16 2.23 -3.95 -13.04
C LEU A 16 2.71 -3.54 -14.43
N THR A 17 3.92 -3.93 -14.79
CA THR A 17 4.50 -3.71 -16.13
C THR A 17 4.06 -4.80 -17.11
N SER A 18 4.23 -4.56 -18.41
CA SER A 18 3.91 -5.54 -19.47
C SER A 18 4.72 -6.85 -19.35
N THR A 19 5.88 -6.82 -18.69
CA THR A 19 6.72 -8.01 -18.43
C THR A 19 6.32 -8.74 -17.15
N GLY A 20 5.22 -8.36 -16.49
CA GLY A 20 4.74 -8.97 -15.25
C GLY A 20 5.49 -8.50 -14.00
N SER A 21 6.44 -7.55 -14.11
CA SER A 21 7.13 -7.00 -12.95
C SER A 21 6.29 -5.91 -12.28
N VAL A 22 6.29 -5.86 -10.96
CA VAL A 22 5.60 -4.83 -10.18
C VAL A 22 6.61 -3.78 -9.72
N LYS A 23 6.27 -2.50 -9.88
CA LYS A 23 7.13 -1.36 -9.56
C LYS A 23 6.41 -0.37 -8.66
N TYR A 24 7.17 0.23 -7.75
CA TYR A 24 6.78 1.43 -7.00
C TYR A 24 7.27 2.67 -7.75
N LEU A 25 6.41 3.68 -7.86
CA LEU A 25 6.72 4.98 -8.41
C LEU A 25 6.27 6.08 -7.44
N PHE A 26 7.13 7.08 -7.25
CA PHE A 26 6.79 8.29 -6.51
C PHE A 26 7.27 9.53 -7.26
N GLY A 27 6.42 10.54 -7.33
CA GLY A 27 6.74 11.81 -7.99
C GLY A 27 5.50 12.46 -8.57
N THR A 28 5.68 13.25 -9.62
CA THR A 28 4.59 13.85 -10.41
C THR A 28 4.45 13.10 -11.73
N ARG A 29 3.41 13.43 -12.51
CA ARG A 29 3.22 12.85 -13.85
C ARG A 29 4.42 13.08 -14.77
N ASP A 30 5.04 14.25 -14.66
CA ASP A 30 6.12 14.69 -15.54
C ASP A 30 7.52 14.41 -14.98
N ASN A 31 7.62 14.09 -13.68
CA ASN A 31 8.90 13.82 -13.02
C ASN A 31 8.79 12.71 -11.98
N ILE A 32 9.36 11.55 -12.31
CA ILE A 32 9.47 10.40 -11.40
C ILE A 32 10.72 10.60 -10.53
N GLU A 33 10.51 10.83 -9.24
CA GLU A 33 11.58 11.06 -8.27
C GLU A 33 12.14 9.76 -7.71
N ARG A 34 11.31 8.70 -7.69
CA ARG A 34 11.73 7.39 -7.19
C ARG A 34 11.03 6.28 -7.92
N GLN A 35 11.81 5.26 -8.27
CA GLN A 35 11.33 4.00 -8.81
C GLN A 35 12.01 2.85 -8.08
N LEU A 36 11.23 1.91 -7.58
CA LEU A 36 11.73 0.68 -6.94
C LEU A 36 11.05 -0.54 -7.56
N SER A 37 11.72 -1.68 -7.46
CA SER A 37 11.24 -2.98 -7.93
C SER A 37 11.38 -4.01 -6.82
N SER A 38 11.10 -5.27 -7.14
CA SER A 38 11.22 -6.40 -6.22
C SER A 38 10.31 -6.24 -4.99
N PRO A 39 8.99 -6.18 -5.21
CA PRO A 39 8.06 -6.07 -4.10
C PRO A 39 8.01 -7.36 -3.27
N ILE A 40 7.70 -7.19 -2.00
CA ILE A 40 7.32 -8.27 -1.09
C ILE A 40 5.90 -7.95 -0.60
N PHE A 41 4.99 -8.91 -0.74
CA PHE A 41 3.60 -8.76 -0.36
C PHE A 41 3.33 -9.40 1.01
N SER A 42 2.51 -8.75 1.83
CA SER A 42 1.96 -9.33 3.05
C SER A 42 0.54 -8.85 3.27
N SER A 43 -0.27 -9.67 3.93
CA SER A 43 -1.63 -9.28 4.31
C SER A 43 -2.07 -9.98 5.59
N ALA A 44 -3.01 -9.34 6.29
CA ALA A 44 -3.68 -9.91 7.44
C ALA A 44 -5.19 -9.67 7.35
N ALA A 45 -5.97 -10.64 7.78
CA ALA A 45 -7.41 -10.47 7.90
C ALA A 45 -7.74 -9.65 9.15
N CYS A 46 -8.80 -8.86 9.07
CA CYS A 46 -9.40 -8.19 10.22
C CYS A 46 -10.94 -8.30 10.12
N SER A 47 -11.64 -7.89 11.18
CA SER A 47 -13.11 -7.90 11.16
C SER A 47 -13.65 -7.15 9.94
N GLY A 48 -14.44 -7.83 9.10
CA GLY A 48 -15.10 -7.23 7.94
C GLY A 48 -14.19 -6.73 6.82
N GLY A 49 -12.93 -7.16 6.75
CA GLY A 49 -12.00 -6.83 5.66
C GLY A 49 -10.57 -7.31 5.91
N GLY A 50 -9.58 -6.47 5.61
CA GLY A 50 -8.17 -6.84 5.76
C GLY A 50 -7.22 -5.66 5.66
N VAL A 51 -5.95 -5.98 5.90
CA VAL A 51 -4.81 -5.10 5.68
C VAL A 51 -3.93 -5.73 4.62
N SER A 52 -3.58 -4.96 3.59
CA SER A 52 -2.65 -5.36 2.54
C SER A 52 -1.44 -4.45 2.56
N ARG A 53 -0.26 -5.02 2.32
CA ARG A 53 1.00 -4.29 2.25
C ARG A 53 1.84 -4.77 1.07
N VAL A 54 2.47 -3.82 0.38
CA VAL A 54 3.50 -4.09 -0.62
C VAL A 54 4.75 -3.30 -0.23
N ARG A 55 5.81 -4.04 0.14
CA ARG A 55 7.08 -3.49 0.58
C ARG A 55 8.09 -3.48 -0.56
N PHE A 56 8.78 -2.36 -0.72
CA PHE A 56 9.93 -2.20 -1.61
C PHE A 56 11.15 -1.79 -0.79
N LYS A 57 12.32 -2.38 -1.05
CA LYS A 57 13.54 -2.14 -0.27
C LYS A 57 14.63 -1.46 -1.12
N THR A 58 15.39 -0.58 -0.49
CA THR A 58 16.63 0.00 -1.03
C THR A 58 17.63 0.23 0.10
N GLY A 59 18.70 -0.55 0.14
CA GLY A 59 19.60 -0.62 1.31
C GLY A 59 18.82 -0.96 2.58
N ASN A 60 18.99 -0.17 3.63
CA ASN A 60 18.27 -0.35 4.90
C ASN A 60 16.88 0.34 4.93
N THR A 61 16.46 0.96 3.83
CA THR A 61 15.20 1.70 3.76
C THR A 61 14.10 0.85 3.13
N SER A 62 12.94 0.77 3.78
CA SER A 62 11.74 0.13 3.23
C SER A 62 10.66 1.16 2.90
N TYR A 63 9.98 0.98 1.79
CA TYR A 63 8.79 1.73 1.36
C TYR A 63 7.63 0.76 1.38
N VAL A 64 6.74 0.89 2.35
CA VAL A 64 5.58 0.01 2.56
C VAL A 64 4.34 0.75 2.11
N VAL A 65 3.84 0.42 0.92
CA VAL A 65 2.51 0.85 0.50
C VAL A 65 1.51 -0.01 1.24
N TYR A 66 0.57 0.61 1.94
CA TYR A 66 -0.42 -0.09 2.75
C TYR A 66 -1.84 0.33 2.37
N ASP A 67 -2.76 -0.58 2.61
CA ASP A 67 -4.19 -0.39 2.48
C ASP A 67 -4.89 -1.14 3.62
N VAL A 68 -5.72 -0.44 4.36
CA VAL A 68 -6.45 -0.92 5.53
C VAL A 68 -7.92 -0.70 5.27
N MET A 69 -8.70 -1.77 5.34
CA MET A 69 -10.15 -1.71 5.35
C MET A 69 -10.66 -2.70 6.41
N CYS A 70 -10.93 -2.18 7.61
CA CYS A 70 -11.39 -2.98 8.75
C CYS A 70 -12.66 -2.40 9.35
N ASN A 71 -13.51 -3.23 9.95
CA ASN A 71 -14.55 -2.74 10.84
C ASN A 71 -13.89 -2.09 12.07
N SER A 72 -14.36 -0.90 12.42
CA SER A 72 -13.94 -0.16 13.62
C SER A 72 -14.93 -0.42 14.76
N TYR A 73 -16.04 0.32 14.80
CA TYR A 73 -17.09 0.15 15.78
C TYR A 73 -18.44 -0.09 15.11
N ARG A 74 -19.34 -0.73 15.84
CA ARG A 74 -20.69 -1.04 15.36
C ARG A 74 -21.55 0.23 15.47
N ILE A 75 -22.13 0.66 14.35
CA ILE A 75 -23.06 1.81 14.30
C ILE A 75 -24.46 1.33 14.73
N ASN A 76 -24.89 0.17 14.25
CA ASN A 76 -26.13 -0.49 14.65
C ASN A 76 -26.05 -2.00 14.35
N ASP A 77 -27.16 -2.73 14.50
CA ASP A 77 -27.14 -4.18 14.38
C ASP A 77 -26.67 -4.73 13.03
N THR A 78 -26.75 -3.94 11.97
CA THR A 78 -26.39 -4.35 10.61
C THR A 78 -25.20 -3.58 10.03
N LEU A 79 -24.81 -2.45 10.64
CA LEU A 79 -23.86 -1.51 10.08
C LEU A 79 -22.65 -1.30 10.99
N TRP A 80 -21.47 -1.35 10.37
CA TRP A 80 -20.19 -1.06 11.00
C TRP A 80 -19.59 0.20 10.39
N SER A 81 -19.01 1.04 11.26
CA SER A 81 -18.05 2.05 10.82
C SER A 81 -16.78 1.33 10.34
N LYS A 82 -16.14 1.88 9.32
CA LYS A 82 -14.91 1.34 8.75
C LYS A 82 -13.72 2.20 9.17
N SER A 83 -12.65 1.54 9.59
CA SER A 83 -11.30 2.13 9.61
C SER A 83 -10.71 1.91 8.23
N GLU A 84 -10.71 2.97 7.43
CA GLU A 84 -10.19 2.97 6.06
C GLU A 84 -9.00 3.90 5.98
N SER A 85 -7.86 3.38 5.56
CA SER A 85 -6.69 4.21 5.31
C SER A 85 -5.75 3.50 4.35
N ALA A 86 -5.24 4.22 3.36
CA ALA A 86 -4.14 3.76 2.54
C ALA A 86 -3.05 4.83 2.48
N GLY A 87 -1.85 4.43 2.10
CA GLY A 87 -0.72 5.35 2.04
C GLY A 87 0.61 4.65 1.92
N VAL A 88 1.66 5.34 2.35
CA VAL A 88 3.01 4.80 2.42
C VAL A 88 3.64 5.05 3.77
N MET A 89 4.37 4.05 4.25
CA MET A 89 5.32 4.18 5.34
C MET A 89 6.74 4.01 4.81
N VAL A 90 7.63 4.91 5.22
CA VAL A 90 9.06 4.79 4.96
C VAL A 90 9.74 4.40 6.27
N LEU A 91 10.40 3.25 6.25
CA LEU A 91 11.10 2.67 7.40
C LEU A 91 12.61 2.75 7.16
N ASN A 92 13.40 2.94 8.22
CA ASN A 92 14.83 2.71 8.23
C ASN A 92 15.10 1.61 9.27
N GLY A 93 15.43 0.40 8.79
CA GLY A 93 15.23 -0.82 9.59
C GLY A 93 13.75 -0.96 9.95
N ASP A 94 13.48 -1.15 11.25
CA ASP A 94 12.11 -1.31 11.77
C ASP A 94 11.50 0.01 12.24
N LYS A 95 12.25 1.12 12.17
CA LYS A 95 11.78 2.41 12.65
C LYS A 95 11.08 3.20 11.55
N VAL A 96 9.80 3.50 11.77
CA VAL A 96 9.02 4.43 10.93
C VAL A 96 9.66 5.82 10.95
N GLN A 97 10.11 6.27 9.79
CA GLN A 97 10.62 7.63 9.60
C GLN A 97 9.52 8.57 9.11
N VAL A 98 8.67 8.07 8.22
CA VAL A 98 7.58 8.81 7.60
C VAL A 98 6.39 7.88 7.46
N LYS A 99 5.20 8.37 7.81
CA LYS A 99 3.92 7.75 7.45
C LYS A 99 3.07 8.83 6.80
N THR A 100 2.67 8.60 5.55
CA THR A 100 1.82 9.54 4.83
C THR A 100 0.59 8.81 4.32
N VAL A 101 -0.57 9.37 4.64
CA VAL A 101 -1.88 8.87 4.22
C VAL A 101 -2.19 9.48 2.86
N CYS A 102 -2.84 8.71 2.00
CA CYS A 102 -3.37 9.22 0.74
C CYS A 102 -4.38 10.34 0.99
N THR A 103 -4.28 11.40 0.20
CA THR A 103 -5.22 12.54 0.24
C THR A 103 -6.33 12.40 -0.78
N ASP A 104 -6.06 11.68 -1.87
CA ASP A 104 -7.04 11.37 -2.91
C ASP A 104 -6.66 10.07 -3.63
N PHE A 105 -7.61 9.44 -4.32
CA PHE A 105 -7.42 8.21 -5.09
C PHE A 105 -7.83 8.42 -6.55
N ASP A 106 -7.29 7.58 -7.43
CA ASP A 106 -7.88 7.46 -8.77
C ASP A 106 -9.28 6.83 -8.62
N ASP A 107 -10.31 7.42 -9.23
CA ASP A 107 -11.73 7.02 -9.14
C ASP A 107 -11.99 5.52 -9.37
N SER A 108 -11.06 4.83 -10.03
CA SER A 108 -11.15 3.41 -10.37
C SER A 108 -10.44 2.45 -9.39
N LEU A 109 -9.75 2.97 -8.36
CA LEU A 109 -8.89 2.18 -7.47
C LEU A 109 -9.11 2.53 -5.99
N PHE A 110 -9.76 1.61 -5.27
CA PHE A 110 -9.85 1.66 -3.82
C PHE A 110 -8.83 0.70 -3.22
N GLY A 111 -7.69 1.22 -2.79
CA GLY A 111 -6.66 0.44 -2.12
C GLY A 111 -5.80 -0.44 -3.05
N ILE A 112 -5.20 -1.49 -2.48
CA ILE A 112 -4.27 -2.37 -3.22
C ILE A 112 -5.07 -3.47 -3.91
N ASN A 113 -5.12 -3.45 -5.24
CA ASN A 113 -5.78 -4.51 -6.02
C ASN A 113 -4.91 -5.78 -6.07
N THR A 114 -5.07 -6.62 -5.05
CA THR A 114 -4.30 -7.87 -4.88
C THR A 114 -4.53 -8.89 -6.01
N ALA A 115 -5.67 -8.83 -6.71
CA ALA A 115 -5.95 -9.71 -7.85
C ALA A 115 -5.06 -9.42 -9.06
N LEU A 116 -4.43 -8.24 -9.12
CA LEU A 116 -3.47 -7.86 -10.16
C LEU A 116 -2.02 -8.17 -9.79
N LEU A 117 -1.75 -8.61 -8.55
CA LEU A 117 -0.40 -9.01 -8.17
C LEU A 117 -0.04 -10.34 -8.84
N PRO A 118 1.16 -10.49 -9.42
CA PRO A 118 1.61 -11.74 -10.00
C PRO A 118 1.61 -12.86 -8.95
N SER A 119 1.25 -14.07 -9.35
CA SER A 119 1.34 -15.25 -8.47
C SER A 119 2.76 -15.56 -8.01
N THR A 120 3.76 -15.06 -8.73
CA THR A 120 5.20 -15.20 -8.44
C THR A 120 5.74 -14.10 -7.50
N ILE A 121 4.89 -13.21 -6.99
CA ILE A 121 5.33 -12.18 -6.04
C ILE A 121 5.86 -12.83 -4.75
N GLU A 122 6.98 -12.31 -4.25
CA GLU A 122 7.52 -12.73 -2.95
C GLU A 122 6.53 -12.37 -1.84
N LYS A 123 6.43 -13.22 -0.82
CA LYS A 123 5.56 -13.00 0.34
C LYS A 123 6.35 -13.02 1.63
N GLU A 124 5.98 -12.13 2.55
CA GLU A 124 6.47 -12.13 3.93
C GLU A 124 5.31 -12.32 4.91
N ASP A 125 5.64 -12.77 6.13
CA ASP A 125 4.67 -12.78 7.21
C ASP A 125 4.22 -11.35 7.54
N PHE A 126 2.95 -11.21 7.93
CA PHE A 126 2.43 -9.90 8.27
C PHE A 126 2.96 -9.45 9.63
N ASP A 127 3.70 -8.34 9.63
CA ASP A 127 4.23 -7.73 10.84
C ASP A 127 3.13 -6.91 11.55
N HIS A 128 2.65 -7.42 12.68
CA HIS A 128 1.61 -6.76 13.48
C HIS A 128 2.12 -5.58 14.31
N GLU A 129 3.44 -5.41 14.44
CA GLU A 129 4.05 -4.30 15.17
C GLU A 129 4.23 -3.06 14.29
N LEU A 130 4.20 -3.24 12.95
CA LEU A 130 4.14 -2.11 12.02
C LEU A 130 2.74 -1.47 12.03
N PRO A 131 2.65 -0.13 12.06
CA PRO A 131 1.38 0.59 12.18
C PRO A 131 0.57 0.69 10.88
#